data_AF-A0A7S4NVS9-F1
#
_entry.id   AF-A0A7S4NVS9-F1
#
_cell.length_a   1.000
_cell.length_b   1.000
_cell.length_c   1.000
_cell.angle_alpha   90.00
_cell.angle_beta   90.00
_cell.angle_gamma   90.00
#
_symmetry.space_group_name_H-M   'P 1'
#
loop_
_entity.id
_entity.type
_entity.pdbx_description
1 polymer ?
#
loop_
_entity_poly.entity_id
_entity_poly.type
_entity_poly.pdbx_seq_one_letter_code
_entity_poly.pdbx_strand_id
1 'polypeptide(L)'
;MANYDILLAVLTGLGNIAITRLSTIWESVSPKKVEKFKKLEDFMAPAGGYKNYRTKLRDHPQGKPCVPYVALCLRDLTYIRDGSPTWLENNASEETNSDHSATSNDGETKKPLLNVRKIHLI
;
A
#
# COMPACT_ATOMS: atom_id res chain seq x y z
N MET A 1 -10.63 -12.31 18.42
CA MET A 1 -9.18 -12.21 18.12
C MET A 1 -9.05 -11.55 16.75
N ALA A 2 -8.25 -10.49 16.60
CA ALA A 2 -8.10 -9.74 15.35
C ALA A 2 -6.73 -10.06 14.73
N ASN A 3 -6.62 -11.19 14.02
CA ASN A 3 -5.42 -11.55 13.28
C ASN A 3 -5.76 -11.64 11.80
N TYR A 4 -5.41 -10.59 11.06
CA TYR A 4 -5.75 -10.44 9.65
C TYR A 4 -4.72 -11.05 8.72
N ASP A 5 -3.49 -11.22 9.21
CA ASP A 5 -2.40 -11.85 8.47
C ASP A 5 -2.70 -13.34 8.23
N ILE A 6 -3.02 -14.07 9.30
CA ILE A 6 -3.43 -15.49 9.20
C ILE A 6 -4.75 -15.64 8.46
N LEU A 7 -5.70 -14.71 8.65
CA LEU A 7 -6.96 -14.74 7.91
C LEU A 7 -6.69 -14.73 6.40
N LEU A 8 -5.85 -13.79 5.92
CA LEU A 8 -5.53 -13.73 4.50
C LEU A 8 -4.75 -14.95 4.03
N ALA A 9 -3.82 -15.47 4.84
CA ALA A 9 -3.09 -16.70 4.50
C ALA A 9 -4.03 -17.89 4.29
N VAL A 10 -5.05 -18.05 5.13
CA VAL A 10 -6.06 -19.11 4.97
C VAL A 10 -6.95 -18.86 3.75
N LEU A 11 -7.41 -17.62 3.55
CA LEU A 11 -8.26 -17.26 2.41
C LEU A 11 -7.53 -17.52 1.08
N THR A 12 -6.28 -17.06 0.96
CA THR A 12 -5.46 -17.25 -0.25
C THR A 12 -5.08 -18.72 -0.45
N GLY A 13 -4.83 -19.46 0.63
CA GLY A 13 -4.62 -20.91 0.56
C GLY A 13 -5.83 -21.62 -0.04
N LEU A 14 -7.02 -21.38 0.50
CA LEU A 14 -8.27 -22.00 0.02
C LEU A 14 -8.71 -21.51 -1.36
N GLY A 15 -8.43 -20.24 -1.69
CA GLY A 15 -8.68 -19.64 -3.00
C GLY A 15 -7.69 -20.04 -4.08
N ASN A 16 -6.64 -20.80 -3.75
CA ASN A 16 -5.67 -21.30 -4.71
C ASN A 16 -6.35 -22.25 -5.72
N ILE A 17 -6.02 -22.11 -7.01
CA ILE A 17 -6.54 -22.94 -8.11
C ILE A 17 -6.37 -24.44 -7.85
N ALA A 18 -5.30 -24.85 -7.15
CA ALA A 18 -5.06 -26.23 -6.76
C ALA A 18 -6.16 -26.79 -5.83
N ILE A 19 -6.76 -25.93 -4.99
CA ILE A 19 -7.81 -26.31 -4.04
C ILE A 19 -9.20 -26.01 -4.62
N THR A 20 -9.41 -24.87 -5.27
CA THR A 20 -10.73 -24.47 -5.80
C THR A 20 -11.25 -25.40 -6.89
N ARG A 21 -10.37 -26.08 -7.65
CA ARG A 21 -10.77 -27.06 -8.68
C ARG A 21 -11.33 -28.37 -8.11
N LEU A 22 -11.17 -28.65 -6.81
CA LEU A 22 -11.65 -29.88 -6.16
C LEU A 22 -13.17 -29.85 -5.93
N SER A 23 -13.96 -29.82 -7.01
CA SER A 23 -15.43 -29.61 -6.97
C SER A 23 -16.16 -30.57 -6.03
N THR A 24 -15.83 -31.87 -6.07
CA THR A 24 -16.44 -32.89 -5.19
C THR A 24 -16.24 -32.58 -3.70
N ILE A 25 -15.08 -32.05 -3.31
CA ILE A 25 -14.82 -31.67 -1.92
C ILE A 25 -15.63 -30.42 -1.58
N TRP A 26 -15.67 -29.42 -2.45
CA TRP A 26 -16.45 -28.20 -2.22
C TRP A 26 -17.96 -28.45 -2.12
N GLU A 27 -18.49 -29.41 -2.88
CA GLU A 27 -19.89 -29.86 -2.81
C GLU A 27 -20.21 -30.54 -1.46
N SER A 28 -19.23 -31.20 -0.84
CA SER A 28 -19.39 -31.83 0.48
C SER A 28 -19.40 -30.82 1.64
N VAL A 29 -18.94 -29.57 1.40
CA VAL A 29 -18.90 -28.54 2.44
C VAL A 29 -20.28 -27.94 2.64
N SER A 30 -20.70 -27.80 3.91
CA SER A 30 -21.96 -27.14 4.25
C SER A 30 -22.08 -25.74 3.62
N PRO A 31 -23.24 -25.38 3.00
CA PRO A 31 -23.46 -24.07 2.40
C PRO A 31 -23.21 -22.90 3.35
N LYS A 32 -23.51 -23.07 4.65
CA LYS A 32 -23.27 -22.05 5.69
C LYS A 32 -21.78 -21.71 5.85
N LYS A 33 -20.89 -22.71 5.70
CA LYS A 33 -19.44 -22.50 5.77
C LYS A 33 -18.93 -21.80 4.52
N VAL A 34 -19.44 -22.18 3.35
CA VAL A 34 -19.11 -21.54 2.06
C VAL A 34 -19.54 -20.07 2.06
N GLU A 35 -20.74 -19.76 2.55
CA GLU A 35 -21.21 -18.37 2.66
C GLU A 35 -20.33 -17.56 3.62
N LYS A 36 -19.95 -18.13 4.77
CA LYS A 36 -19.03 -17.46 5.70
C LYS A 36 -17.66 -17.21 5.08
N PHE A 37 -17.15 -18.16 4.30
CA PHE A 37 -15.89 -18.01 3.58
C PHE A 37 -15.96 -16.85 2.57
N LYS A 38 -17.01 -16.79 1.74
CA LYS A 38 -17.22 -15.68 0.79
C LYS A 38 -17.28 -14.32 1.48
N LYS A 39 -17.99 -14.20 2.61
CA LYS A 39 -18.03 -12.96 3.40
C LYS A 39 -16.64 -12.53 3.90
N LEU A 40 -15.78 -13.49 4.24
CA LEU A 40 -14.41 -13.21 4.66
C LEU A 40 -13.51 -12.83 3.47
N GLU A 41 -13.70 -13.44 2.30
CA GLU A 41 -13.05 -13.02 1.05
C GLU A 41 -13.42 -11.57 0.69
N ASP A 42 -14.71 -11.24 0.70
CA ASP A 42 -15.20 -9.88 0.42
C ASP A 42 -14.67 -8.85 1.42
N PHE A 43 -14.52 -9.25 2.69
CA PHE A 43 -13.95 -8.42 3.72
C PHE A 43 -12.46 -8.10 3.47
N MET A 44 -11.68 -9.08 2.99
CA MET A 44 -10.26 -8.94 2.64
C MET A 44 -10.03 -8.65 1.15
N ALA A 45 -11.06 -8.24 0.41
CA ALA A 45 -10.96 -8.04 -1.02
C ALA A 45 -9.94 -6.94 -1.38
N PRO A 46 -9.09 -7.14 -2.41
CA PRO A 46 -8.08 -6.15 -2.81
C PRO A 46 -8.69 -4.90 -3.46
N ALA A 47 -9.98 -4.94 -3.82
CA ALA A 47 -10.73 -3.85 -4.42
C ALA A 47 -10.61 -2.55 -3.59
N GLY A 48 -10.39 -1.42 -4.28
CA GLY A 48 -10.16 -0.13 -3.63
C GLY A 48 -8.94 -0.11 -2.70
N GLY A 49 -7.94 -0.96 -2.96
CA GLY A 49 -6.72 -1.03 -2.15
C GLY A 49 -6.95 -1.61 -0.75
N TYR A 50 -7.80 -2.64 -0.63
CA TYR A 50 -8.24 -3.24 0.64
C TYR A 50 -9.11 -2.32 1.50
N LYS A 51 -10.05 -1.60 0.89
CA LYS A 51 -10.89 -0.58 1.56
C LYS A 51 -11.64 -1.11 2.79
N ASN A 52 -12.26 -2.28 2.68
CA ASN A 52 -13.06 -2.89 3.76
C ASN A 52 -12.18 -3.23 4.98
N TYR A 53 -11.08 -3.94 4.71
CA TYR A 53 -10.06 -4.24 5.70
C TYR A 53 -9.49 -2.98 6.38
N ARG A 54 -9.10 -1.95 5.60
CA ARG A 54 -8.56 -0.69 6.13
C ARG A 54 -9.56 0.05 7.02
N THR A 55 -10.83 0.08 6.62
CA THR A 55 -11.89 0.70 7.42
C THR A 55 -11.99 -0.01 8.77
N LYS A 56 -11.98 -1.35 8.76
CA LYS A 56 -12.03 -2.13 9.99
C LYS A 56 -10.80 -1.96 10.88
N LEU A 57 -9.62 -1.82 10.28
CA LEU A 57 -8.37 -1.57 11.01
C LEU A 57 -8.37 -0.19 11.66
N ARG A 58 -8.90 0.84 10.98
CA ARG A 58 -9.05 2.19 11.51
C ARG A 58 -10.03 2.25 12.69
N ASP A 59 -11.13 1.51 12.59
CA ASP A 59 -12.16 1.47 13.63
C ASP A 59 -11.80 0.49 14.76
N HIS A 60 -10.61 -0.13 14.73
CA HIS A 60 -10.17 -1.08 15.74
C HIS A 60 -9.82 -0.35 17.05
N PRO A 61 -10.38 -0.76 18.21
CA PRO A 61 -10.16 -0.07 19.48
C PRO A 61 -8.69 0.02 19.88
N GLN A 62 -8.27 1.21 20.29
CA GLN A 62 -6.93 1.45 20.83
C GLN A 62 -6.66 0.55 22.05
N GLY A 63 -5.45 0.02 22.16
CA GLY A 63 -5.03 -0.86 23.26
C GLY A 63 -5.50 -2.32 23.14
N LYS A 64 -6.33 -2.67 22.16
CA LYS A 64 -6.72 -4.06 21.90
C LYS A 64 -5.73 -4.75 20.96
N PRO A 65 -5.25 -5.97 21.26
CA PRO A 65 -4.29 -6.65 20.38
C PRO A 65 -4.88 -6.95 19.00
N CYS A 66 -4.12 -6.61 17.97
CA CYS A 66 -4.44 -6.83 16.56
C CYS A 66 -3.16 -7.14 15.79
N VAL A 67 -3.22 -8.14 14.89
CA VAL A 67 -2.14 -8.45 13.94
C VAL A 67 -2.60 -8.01 12.56
N PRO A 68 -2.05 -6.93 11.98
CA PRO A 68 -2.40 -6.46 10.65
C PRO A 68 -1.75 -7.32 9.56
N TYR A 69 -2.26 -7.22 8.33
CA TYR A 69 -1.62 -7.81 7.15
C TYR A 69 -0.43 -6.93 6.72
N VAL A 70 0.77 -7.31 7.16
CA VAL A 70 1.99 -6.49 7.04
C VAL A 70 2.37 -6.23 5.58
N ALA A 71 2.12 -7.19 4.67
CA ALA A 71 2.48 -7.01 3.28
C ALA A 71 1.70 -5.86 2.60
N LEU A 72 0.52 -5.51 3.11
CA LEU A 72 -0.21 -4.32 2.65
C LEU A 72 0.52 -3.03 3.01
N CYS A 73 1.02 -2.92 4.25
CA CYS A 73 1.81 -1.78 4.69
C CYS A 73 3.08 -1.65 3.85
N LEU A 74 3.78 -2.76 3.62
CA LEU A 74 4.98 -2.78 2.77
C LEU A 74 4.68 -2.33 1.33
N ARG A 75 3.57 -2.82 0.76
CA ARG A 75 3.14 -2.40 -0.57
C ARG A 75 2.88 -0.89 -0.64
N ASP A 76 2.23 -0.32 0.38
CA ASP A 76 1.97 1.12 0.44
C ASP A 76 3.28 1.92 0.57
N LEU A 77 4.23 1.46 1.41
CA LEU A 77 5.54 2.09 1.55
C LEU A 77 6.34 2.03 0.25
N THR A 78 6.35 0.90 -0.46
CA THR A 78 6.98 0.77 -1.78
C THR A 78 6.31 1.71 -2.79
N TYR A 79 4.99 1.80 -2.78
CA TYR A 79 4.25 2.71 -3.66
C TYR A 79 4.63 4.19 -3.42
N ILE A 80 4.74 4.61 -2.16
CA ILE A 80 5.19 5.97 -1.79
C ILE A 80 6.66 6.19 -2.18
N ARG A 81 7.50 5.19 -1.93
CA ARG A 81 8.93 5.23 -2.24
C ARG A 81 9.18 5.46 -3.73
N ASP A 82 8.49 4.70 -4.57
CA ASP A 82 8.76 4.66 -6.01
C ASP A 82 7.91 5.68 -6.78
N GLY A 83 6.74 6.06 -6.26
CA GLY A 83 5.80 6.98 -6.90
C GLY A 83 6.09 8.47 -6.69
N SER A 84 7.10 8.84 -5.90
CA SER A 84 7.46 10.24 -5.66
C SER A 84 8.97 10.41 -5.51
N PRO A 85 9.60 11.43 -6.09
CA PRO A 85 11.03 11.65 -5.92
C PRO A 85 11.35 12.09 -4.49
N THR A 86 12.46 11.57 -3.95
CA THR A 86 12.97 11.99 -2.62
C THR A 86 13.53 13.41 -2.67
N TRP A 87 14.13 13.78 -3.80
CA TRP A 87 14.74 15.08 -4.05
C TRP A 87 13.97 15.78 -5.15
N LEU A 88 13.60 17.04 -4.93
CA LEU A 88 12.96 17.88 -5.95
C LEU A 88 14.03 18.53 -6.81
N GLU A 89 13.83 18.50 -8.13
CA GLU A 89 14.64 19.29 -9.05
C GLU A 89 14.43 20.77 -8.76
N ASN A 90 15.53 21.49 -8.58
CA ASN A 90 15.49 22.92 -8.34
C ASN A 90 15.30 23.63 -9.68
N ASN A 91 14.09 23.54 -10.24
CA ASN A 91 13.71 24.31 -11.42
C ASN A 91 13.45 25.76 -10.98
N ALA A 92 14.50 26.44 -10.54
CA ALA A 92 14.54 27.88 -10.62
C ALA A 92 14.57 28.19 -12.12
N SER A 93 13.39 28.35 -12.71
CA SER A 93 13.22 28.94 -14.03
C SER A 93 14.03 30.24 -14.04
N GLU A 94 15.04 30.25 -14.91
CA GLU A 94 15.77 31.43 -15.32
C GLU A 94 14.78 32.43 -15.91
N GLU A 95 14.18 33.28 -15.07
CA GLU A 95 13.80 34.62 -15.51
C GLU A 95 15.07 35.48 -15.51
N THR A 96 15.99 35.18 -16.43
CA THR A 96 17.05 36.13 -16.80
C THR A 96 16.65 36.72 -18.14
N ASN A 97 16.00 37.88 -18.05
CA ASN A 97 16.07 38.91 -19.08
C ASN A 97 17.48 38.95 -19.65
N SER A 98 17.57 38.84 -20.97
CA SER A 98 18.80 39.02 -21.72
C SER A 98 19.34 40.43 -21.48
N ASP A 99 20.39 40.56 -20.69
CA ASP A 99 21.39 41.61 -20.89
C ASP A 99 22.77 41.07 -20.50
N HIS A 100 23.70 41.22 -21.45
CA HIS A 100 25.02 40.63 -21.43
C HIS A 100 25.96 41.37 -20.46
N SER A 101 26.65 40.65 -19.58
CA SER A 101 28.10 40.80 -19.36
C SER A 101 28.64 39.70 -18.43
N ALA A 102 29.77 39.11 -18.83
CA ALA A 102 30.43 37.99 -18.18
C ALA A 102 31.11 38.40 -16.86
N THR A 103 31.12 37.51 -15.85
CA THR A 103 32.34 37.01 -15.18
C THR A 103 32.04 36.05 -14.03
N SER A 104 32.94 35.07 -13.88
CA SER A 104 33.19 34.18 -12.72
C SER A 104 32.37 32.89 -12.59
N ASN A 105 33.01 31.80 -13.06
CA ASN A 105 32.75 30.42 -12.68
C ASN A 105 32.92 30.25 -11.16
N ASP A 106 31.81 30.08 -10.45
CA ASP A 106 31.76 29.22 -9.27
C ASP A 106 30.59 28.26 -9.48
N GLY A 107 30.93 27.01 -9.78
CA GLY A 107 29.97 25.93 -9.99
C GLY A 107 29.33 25.50 -8.67
N GLU A 108 28.57 26.39 -8.04
CA GLU A 108 27.79 26.08 -6.85
C GLU A 108 26.61 25.20 -7.30
N THR A 109 26.81 23.88 -7.26
CA THR A 109 25.76 22.92 -7.55
C THR A 109 24.66 23.13 -6.50
N LYS A 110 23.60 23.86 -6.86
CA LYS A 110 22.47 24.16 -5.96
C LYS A 110 22.01 22.85 -5.32
N LYS A 111 22.14 22.74 -4.00
CA LYS A 111 21.74 21.54 -3.25
C LYS A 111 20.26 21.21 -3.55
N PRO A 112 19.92 19.95 -3.89
CA PRO A 112 18.56 19.59 -4.20
C PRO A 112 17.65 19.74 -2.96
N LEU A 113 16.41 20.17 -3.18
CA LEU A 113 15.43 20.34 -2.10
C LEU A 113 14.83 18.99 -1.70
N LEU A 114 14.69 18.73 -0.41
CA LEU A 114 14.10 17.49 0.10
C LEU A 114 12.57 17.52 0.02
N ASN A 115 11.97 16.45 -0.49
CA ASN A 115 10.51 16.33 -0.54
C ASN A 115 9.92 15.96 0.84
N VAL A 116 9.67 16.97 1.67
CA VAL A 116 9.10 16.80 3.01
C VAL A 116 7.71 16.16 3.01
N ARG A 117 6.93 16.34 1.93
CA ARG A 117 5.60 15.71 1.78
C ARG A 117 5.71 14.21 1.66
N LYS A 118 6.70 13.71 0.90
CA LYS A 118 6.98 12.27 0.79
C LYS A 118 7.38 11.68 2.15
N ILE A 119 8.23 12.38 2.91
CA ILE A 119 8.70 11.91 4.22
C ILE A 119 7.56 11.80 5.22
N HIS A 120 6.62 12.74 5.22
CA HIS A 120 5.47 12.69 6.11
C HIS A 120 4.47 11.56 5.80
N LEU A 121 4.56 10.94 4.61
CA LEU A 121 3.73 9.82 4.20
C LEU A 121 4.33 8.45 4.56
N ILE A 122 5.64 8.40 4.86
CA ILE A 122 6.38 7.19 5.28
C ILE A 122 6.25 7.04 6.80
#